data_AF-A0A7Y5V250-F1
#
_entry.id   AF-A0A7Y5V250-F1
#
_cell.length_a   1.000
_cell.length_b   1.000
_cell.length_c   1.000
_cell.angle_alpha   90.00
_cell.angle_beta   90.00
_cell.angle_gamma   90.00
#
_symmetry.space_group_name_H-M   'P 1'
#
loop_
_entity.id
_entity.type
_entity.pdbx_description
1 polymer ?
#
loop_
_entity_poly.entity_id
_entity_poly.type
_entity_poly.pdbx_seq_one_letter_code
_entity_poly.pdbx_strand_id
1 'polypeptide(L)' 'MNRDDRYAARIAFRLPQPLYDKLEKWAEEEDRPLANLVYTIVKQAVAERERRLTPEVTAEELG' A
#
# COMPACT_ATOMS: atom_id res chain seq x y z
N MET A 1 -0.75 -24.05 7.80
CA MET A 1 -0.68 -23.01 6.74
C MET A 1 0.78 -22.59 6.62
N ASN A 2 1.40 -22.83 5.46
CA ASN A 2 2.79 -22.47 5.22
C ASN A 2 2.93 -20.95 5.30
N ARG A 3 3.99 -20.46 5.96
CA ARG A 3 4.28 -19.02 6.03
C ARG A 3 4.55 -18.42 4.64
N ASP A 4 4.99 -19.25 3.70
CA ASP A 4 5.34 -18.87 2.33
C ASP A 4 4.14 -18.41 1.48
N ASP A 5 2.92 -18.84 1.82
CA ASP A 5 1.72 -18.48 1.04
C ASP A 5 1.31 -17.00 1.19
N ARG A 6 1.84 -16.29 2.20
CA ARG A 6 1.42 -14.90 2.51
C ARG A 6 1.85 -13.86 1.48
N TYR A 7 2.85 -14.16 0.65
CA TYR A 7 3.39 -13.24 -0.35
C TYR A 7 3.42 -13.85 -1.76
N ALA A 8 2.58 -14.84 -2.03
CA ALA A 8 2.58 -15.57 -3.30
C ALA A 8 2.16 -14.70 -4.51
N ALA A 9 1.33 -13.68 -4.29
CA ALA A 9 0.84 -12.81 -5.36
C ALA A 9 1.91 -11.78 -5.78
N ARG A 10 2.30 -11.79 -7.06
CA ARG A 10 3.26 -10.84 -7.65
C ARG A 10 2.55 -9.96 -8.67
N ILE A 11 2.81 -8.65 -8.60
CA ILE A 11 2.33 -7.66 -9.57
C ILE A 11 3.55 -7.09 -10.28
N ALA A 12 3.56 -7.15 -11.62
CA ALA A 12 4.59 -6.53 -12.46
C ALA A 12 3.92 -5.44 -13.32
N PHE A 13 4.50 -4.23 -13.33
CA PHE A 13 4.01 -3.12 -14.11
C PHE A 13 5.15 -2.16 -14.47
N ARG A 14 4.91 -1.27 -15.43
CA ARG A 14 5.87 -0.25 -15.86
C ARG A 14 5.54 1.10 -15.24
N LEU A 15 6.58 1.81 -14.85
CA LEU A 15 6.52 3.18 -14.36
C LEU A 15 7.21 4.11 -15.38
N PRO A 16 6.74 5.35 -15.56
CA PRO A 16 7.57 6.38 -16.15
C PRO A 16 8.87 6.53 -15.35
N GLN A 17 10.01 6.64 -16.04
CA GLN A 17 11.32 6.77 -15.39
C GLN A 17 11.36 7.85 -14.29
N PRO A 18 10.81 9.06 -14.51
CA PRO A 18 10.86 10.11 -13.48
C PRO A 18 10.09 9.77 -12.19
N LEU A 19 9.09 8.87 -12.26
CA LEU A 19 8.37 8.40 -11.08
C LEU A 19 9.16 7.31 -10.36
N TYR A 20 9.82 6.43 -11.10
CA TYR A 20 10.71 5.43 -10.54
C TYR A 20 11.85 6.09 -9.76
N ASP A 21 12.53 7.09 -10.34
CA ASP A 21 13.65 7.79 -9.70
C ASP A 21 13.24 8.46 -8.38
N LYS A 22 12.03 9.03 -8.33
CA LYS A 22 11.47 9.61 -7.10
C LYS A 22 11.23 8.57 -6.02
N LEU A 23 10.75 7.38 -6.39
CA LEU A 23 10.53 6.30 -5.44
C LEU A 23 11.85 5.71 -4.94
N GLU A 24 12.87 5.60 -5.80
CA GLU A 24 14.21 5.19 -5.36
C GLU A 24 14.81 6.18 -4.38
N LYS A 25 14.81 7.48 -4.71
CA LYS A 25 15.32 8.52 -3.81
C LYS A 25 14.61 8.50 -2.45
N TRP A 26 13.29 8.33 -2.44
CA TRP A 26 12.53 8.22 -1.19
C TRP A 26 12.92 6.96 -0.40
N ALA A 27 13.11 5.82 -1.07
CA ALA A 27 13.54 4.59 -0.40
C ALA A 27 14.94 4.74 0.22
N GLU A 28 15.86 5.41 -0.47
CA GLU A 28 17.19 5.75 0.03
C GLU A 28 17.14 6.69 1.25
N GLU A 29 16.32 7.75 1.19
CA GLU A 29 16.14 8.71 2.29
C GLU A 29 15.60 8.04 3.57
N GLU A 30 14.81 6.97 3.44
CA GLU A 30 14.26 6.20 4.56
C GLU A 30 15.09 4.95 4.94
N ASP A 31 16.27 4.73 4.33
CA ASP A 31 17.12 3.55 4.53
C ASP A 31 16.34 2.22 4.44
N ARG A 32 15.52 2.07 3.39
CA ARG A 32 14.65 0.91 3.19
C ARG A 32 14.67 0.40 1.75
N PRO A 33 14.40 -0.91 1.51
CA PRO A 33 14.24 -1.41 0.15
C PRO A 33 13.05 -0.78 -0.57
N LEU A 34 13.22 -0.45 -1.86
CA LEU A 34 12.17 0.09 -2.73
C LEU A 34 10.90 -0.76 -2.72
N ALA A 35 11.04 -2.09 -2.77
CA ALA A 35 9.90 -3.00 -2.72
C ALA A 35 9.06 -2.84 -1.44
N ASN A 36 9.72 -2.60 -0.30
CA ASN A 36 9.03 -2.36 0.96
C ASN A 36 8.34 -1.00 0.94
N LEU A 37 8.96 0.04 0.37
CA LEU A 37 8.32 1.35 0.17
C LEU A 37 7.03 1.22 -0.64
N VAL A 38 7.11 0.60 -1.81
CA VAL A 38 5.95 0.36 -2.68
C VAL A 38 4.87 -0.44 -1.96
N TYR A 39 5.24 -1.50 -1.24
CA TYR A 39 4.28 -2.26 -0.43
C TYR A 39 3.54 -1.39 0.60
N THR A 40 4.26 -0.53 1.34
CA THR A 40 3.62 0.37 2.32
C THR A 40 2.68 1.36 1.67
N ILE A 41 3.10 2.00 0.56
CA ILE A 41 2.26 2.97 -0.17
C ILE A 41 0.97 2.30 -0.65
N VAL A 42 1.08 1.11 -1.27
CA VAL A 42 -0.08 0.37 -1.78
C VAL A 42 -0.99 -0.04 -0.63
N LYS A 43 -0.45 -0.56 0.48
CA LYS A 43 -1.23 -0.93 1.66
C LYS A 43 -1.99 0.26 2.24
N GLN A 44 -1.36 1.42 2.34
CA GLN A 44 -2.00 2.65 2.82
C GLN A 44 -3.11 3.12 1.87
N ALA A 45 -2.88 3.09 0.56
CA ALA A 45 -3.88 3.48 -0.43
C ALA A 45 -5.12 2.58 -0.39
N VAL A 46 -4.94 1.27 -0.20
CA VAL A 46 -6.06 0.32 -0.03
C VAL A 46 -6.83 0.61 1.26
N ALA A 47 -6.14 0.75 2.40
CA ALA A 47 -6.80 1.05 3.67
C ALA A 47 -7.57 2.39 3.62
N GLU A 48 -7.02 3.41 2.97
CA GLU A 48 -7.70 4.68 2.73
C GLU A 48 -8.95 4.50 1.87
N ARG A 49 -8.88 3.67 0.83
CA ARG A 49 -10.03 3.36 -0.01
C ARG A 49 -11.12 2.63 0.77
N GLU A 50 -10.78 1.65 1.60
CA GLU A 50 -11.71 0.91 2.44
C GLU A 50 -12.42 1.84 3.43
N ARG A 51 -11.68 2.74 4.09
CA ARG A 51 -12.26 3.75 4.98
C ARG A 51 -13.29 4.64 4.28
N ARG A 52 -13.02 5.07 3.04
CA ARG A 52 -13.96 5.90 2.27
C ARG A 52 -15.21 5.14 1.80
N LEU A 53 -15.11 3.83 1.63
CA LEU A 53 -16.20 2.98 1.16
C LEU A 53 -17.06 2.42 2.28
N THR A 54 -16.55 2.43 3.51
CA THR A 54 -17.32 2.05 4.68
C THR A 54 -18.04 3.31 5.15
N PRO A 55 -19.36 3.46 4.92
CA PRO A 55 -20.09 4.55 5.55
C PRO A 55 -19.90 4.38 7.05
N GLU A 56 -19.48 5.44 7.74
CA GLU A 56 -19.64 5.50 9.19
C GLU A 56 -21.11 5.16 9.44
N VAL A 57 -21.38 4.02 10.07
CA VAL A 57 -22.68 3.76 10.67
C VAL A 57 -22.79 4.86 11.72
N THR A 58 -23.44 5.96 11.35
CA THR A 58 -23.76 7.05 12.25
C THR A 58 -24.48 6.43 13.43
N ALA A 59 -24.04 6.81 14.63
CA ALA A 59 -24.58 6.37 15.91
C ALA A 59 -26.02 6.90 16.13
N GLU A 60 -26.93 6.60 15.21
CA GLU A 60 -28.38 6.80 15.31
C GLU A 60 -29.13 5.48 15.54
N GLU A 61 -28.44 4.33 15.55
CA GLU A 61 -29.03 3.00 15.82
C GLU A 61 -28.87 2.51 17.27
N LEU A 62 -28.28 3.31 18.17
CA LEU A 62 -28.36 3.08 19.61
C LEU A 62 -29.35 4.08 20.19
N GLY A 63 -30.62 3.66 20.19
CA GLY A 63 -31.72 4.37 20.86
C GLY A 63 -31.57 4.53 22.36
#